data_AF-A0A6J6KVB4-F1
#
_entry.id   AF-A0A6J6KVB4-F1
#
_cell.length_a   1.000
_cell.length_b   1.000
_cell.length_c   1.000
_cell.angle_alpha   90.00
_cell.angle_beta   90.00
_cell.angle_gamma   90.00
#
_symmetry.space_group_name_H-M   'P 1'
#
loop_
_entity.id
_entity.type
_entity.pdbx_description
1 polymer ?
#
loop_
_entity_poly.entity_id
_entity_poly.type
_entity_poly.pdbx_seq_one_letter_code
_entity_poly.pdbx_strand_id
1 'polypeptide(L)' 'MLSKSLGSGNPINMVHATAAALKMLENPTAIAARRGRPLEDVAPAAITRLIAEQVKVGA' A
#
# COMPACT_ATOMS: atom_id res chain seq x y z
N MET A 1 6.02 9.10 -1.50
CA MET A 1 4.66 9.36 -0.99
C MET A 1 4.46 10.86 -0.93
N LEU A 2 3.32 11.37 -1.39
CA LEU A 2 2.94 12.76 -1.23
C LEU A 2 1.83 12.81 -0.17
N SER A 3 2.04 13.52 0.94
CA SER A 3 1.08 13.65 2.02
C SER A 3 0.72 15.13 2.26
N LYS A 4 -0.54 15.39 2.61
CA LYS A 4 -1.03 16.70 3.03
C LYS A 4 -1.95 16.51 4.24
N SER A 5 -1.68 17.21 5.35
CA SER A 5 -2.58 17.22 6.50
C SER A 5 -3.81 18.08 6.17
N LEU A 6 -5.00 17.50 6.32
CA LEU A 6 -6.29 18.18 6.09
C LEU A 6 -6.99 18.58 7.39
N GLY A 7 -6.40 18.25 8.54
CA GLY A 7 -7.00 18.44 9.86
C GLY A 7 -6.09 19.24 10.79
N SER A 8 -5.77 18.67 11.95
CA SER A 8 -4.94 19.34 12.95
C SER A 8 -3.54 19.66 12.43
N GLY A 9 -3.08 20.89 12.67
CA GLY A 9 -1.68 21.30 12.51
C GLY A 9 -0.78 20.93 13.69
N ASN A 10 -1.32 20.32 14.75
CA ASN A 10 -0.51 19.86 15.88
C ASN A 10 0.39 18.69 15.44
N PRO A 11 1.73 18.80 15.53
CA PRO A 11 2.66 17.76 15.08
C PRO A 11 2.40 16.38 15.69
N ILE A 12 2.03 16.30 16.97
CA ILE A 12 1.79 15.02 17.65
C ILE A 12 0.63 14.26 16.99
N ASN A 13 -0.47 14.97 16.72
CA ASN A 13 -1.63 14.38 16.06
C ASN A 13 -1.33 13.99 14.62
N MET A 14 -0.51 14.78 13.91
CA MET A 14 -0.08 14.43 12.55
C MET A 14 0.77 13.16 12.52
N VAL A 15 1.67 12.94 13.49
CA VAL A 15 2.46 11.71 13.60
C VAL A 15 1.56 10.51 13.87
N HIS A 16 0.62 10.61 14.81
CA HIS A 16 -0.34 9.53 15.08
C HIS A 16 -1.21 9.19 13.85
N ALA A 17 -1.71 10.21 13.15
CA ALA A 17 -2.49 10.03 11.93
C ALA A 17 -1.66 9.36 10.82
N THR A 18 -0.39 9.76 10.67
CA THR A 18 0.52 9.16 9.68
C THR A 18 0.81 7.70 10.03
N ALA A 19 1.09 7.40 11.30
CA ALA A 19 1.32 6.02 11.75
C ALA A 19 0.08 5.14 11.55
N ALA A 20 -1.13 5.67 11.79
CA ALA A 20 -2.38 4.97 11.52
C ALA A 20 -2.57 4.73 10.02
N ALA A 21 -2.33 5.74 9.17
CA ALA A 21 -2.46 5.63 7.72
C ALA A 21 -1.51 4.58 7.12
N LEU A 22 -0.26 4.52 7.61
CA LEU A 22 0.70 3.50 7.19
C LEU A 22 0.26 2.09 7.57
N LYS A 23 -0.36 1.90 8.74
CA LYS A 23 -0.90 0.60 9.18
C LYS A 23 -2.11 0.15 8.36
N MET A 24 -2.85 1.08 7.77
CA MET A 24 -4.01 0.78 6.93
C MET A 24 -3.63 0.37 5.50
N LEU A 25 -2.36 0.50 5.11
CA LEU A 25 -1.91 0.07 3.79
C LEU A 25 -1.96 -1.46 3.69
N GLU A 26 -2.63 -1.96 2.66
CA GLU A 26 -2.74 -3.39 2.38
C GLU A 26 -1.90 -3.75 1.14
N ASN A 27 -1.24 -4.91 1.17
CA ASN A 27 -0.52 -5.42 0.02
C ASN A 27 -1.53 -5.94 -1.04
N PRO A 28 -1.36 -5.60 -2.34
CA PRO A 28 -2.24 -6.09 -3.39
C PRO A 28 -2.36 -7.61 -3.46
N THR A 29 -1.31 -8.38 -3.13
CA THR A 29 -1.38 -9.85 -3.10
C THR A 29 -2.27 -10.36 -1.97
N ALA A 30 -2.20 -9.73 -0.80
CA ALA A 30 -3.07 -10.06 0.34
C ALA A 30 -4.53 -9.71 0.03
N ILE A 31 -4.78 -8.60 -0.67
CA ILE A 31 -6.13 -8.23 -1.14
C ILE A 31 -6.65 -9.27 -2.14
N ALA A 32 -5.82 -9.69 -3.09
CA ALA A 32 -6.19 -10.69 -4.09
C ALA A 32 -6.53 -12.05 -3.45
N ALA A 33 -5.70 -12.51 -2.52
CA ALA A 33 -5.95 -13.72 -1.73
C ALA A 33 -7.26 -13.62 -0.93
N ARG A 34 -7.48 -12.50 -0.23
CA ARG A 34 -8.72 -12.26 0.54
C ARG A 34 -9.97 -12.27 -0.33
N ARG A 35 -9.87 -11.76 -1.57
CA ARG A 35 -10.98 -11.69 -2.53
C ARG A 35 -11.12 -12.94 -3.41
N GLY A 36 -10.19 -13.91 -3.33
CA GLY A 36 -10.18 -15.11 -4.16
C GLY A 36 -10.05 -14.82 -5.66
N ARG A 37 -9.41 -13.70 -6.03
CA ARG A 37 -9.22 -13.27 -7.42
C ARG A 37 -7.75 -13.29 -7.79
N PRO A 38 -7.42 -13.46 -9.08
CA PRO A 38 -6.03 -13.38 -9.50
C PRO A 38 -5.51 -11.93 -9.35
N LEU A 39 -4.19 -11.77 -9.26
CA LEU A 39 -3.55 -10.48 -8.95
C LEU A 39 -3.77 -9.46 -10.07
N GLU A 40 -3.84 -9.94 -11.31
CA GLU A 40 -4.05 -9.13 -12.52
C GLU A 40 -5.41 -8.41 -12.53
N ASP A 41 -6.42 -8.99 -11.88
CA ASP A 41 -7.77 -8.40 -11.76
C ASP A 41 -7.87 -7.40 -10.60
N VAL A 42 -6.90 -7.40 -9.69
CA VAL A 42 -6.92 -6.64 -8.43
C VAL A 42 -5.96 -5.46 -8.47
N ALA A 43 -4.84 -5.58 -9.17
CA ALA A 43 -3.80 -4.56 -9.25
C ALA A 43 -3.53 -4.15 -10.72
N PRO A 44 -3.22 -2.86 -10.99
CA PRO A 44 -2.83 -2.40 -12.32
C PRO A 44 -1.56 -3.10 -12.82
N ALA A 45 -1.47 -3.31 -14.15
CA ALA A 45 -0.37 -4.05 -14.78
C ALA A 45 1.04 -3.48 -14.48
N ALA A 46 1.18 -2.17 -14.27
CA ALA A 46 2.45 -1.57 -13.87
C ALA A 46 2.91 -2.08 -12.50
N ILE A 47 2.00 -2.18 -11.53
CA ILE A 47 2.29 -2.68 -10.18
C ILE A 47 2.58 -4.18 -10.24
N THR A 48 1.80 -4.96 -10.99
CA THR A 48 2.01 -6.41 -11.12
C THR A 48 3.39 -6.75 -11.69
N ARG A 49 3.87 -5.99 -12.68
CA ARG A 49 5.24 -6.15 -13.23
C ARG A 49 6.32 -5.84 -12.20
N LEU A 50 6.18 -4.73 -11.47
CA LEU A 50 7.11 -4.34 -10.41
C LEU A 50 7.19 -5.38 -9.30
N ILE A 51 6.05 -5.97 -8.91
CA ILE A 51 6.03 -7.05 -7.92
C ILE A 51 6.78 -8.28 -8.44
N ALA A 52 6.55 -8.67 -9.71
CA ALA A 52 7.28 -9.79 -10.33
C ALA A 52 8.79 -9.53 -10.42
N GLU A 53 9.21 -8.29 -10.67
CA GLU A 53 10.62 -7.88 -10.62
C GLU A 53 11.19 -7.91 -9.19
N GLN A 54 10.45 -7.44 -8.18
CA GLN A 54 10.92 -7.50 -6.79
C GLN A 54 11.12 -8.93 -6.29
N VAL A 55 10.26 -9.86 -6.68
CA VAL A 55 10.43 -11.29 -6.34
C VAL A 55 11.72 -11.86 -6.94
N LYS A 56 12.14 -11.40 -8.12
CA LYS A 56 13.41 -11.81 -8.74
C LYS A 56 14.66 -11.26 -8.05
N VAL A 57 14.58 -10.06 -7.47
CA VAL A 57 15.73 -9.40 -6.81
C VAL A 57 15.99 -9.95 -5.41
N GLY A 58 14.97 -10.51 -4.76
CA GLY A 58 15.07 -11.12 -3.42
C GLY A 58 15.45 -12.61 -3.41
N ALA A 59 15.72 -13.22 -4.56
CA ALA A 59 16.15 -14.61 -4.73
C ALA A 59 17.61 -14.67 -5.19
#